data_AF-A0A8T5DXE0-F1
#
_entry.id   AF-A0A8T5DXE0-F1
#
_cell.length_a   1.000
_cell.length_b   1.000
_cell.length_c   1.000
_cell.angle_alpha   90.00
_cell.angle_beta   90.00
_cell.angle_gamma   90.00
#
_symmetry.space_group_name_H-M   'P 1'
#
loop_
_entity.id
_entity.type
_entity.pdbx_description
1 polymer ?
#
loop_
_entity_poly.entity_id
_entity_poly.type
_entity_poly.pdbx_seq_one_letter_code
_entity_poly.pdbx_strand_id
1 'polypeptide(L)'
;MQDIKEQVYGIKRQLNTAKESLQRHKGVSKRNQKLILDFVRFGEAKGLSPHRVLTYIKYMRTFAKIVNVDFDKATRDDMEKAFAYINSKGYADWTVQTYNDVIKAYWRWLYKLGKKDALPPCVNWIEGKKFPTKLTSEDLLTEELIKKSYMYY
;
A
#
# COMPACT_ATOMS: atom_id res chain seq x y z
N MET A 1 9.98 -18.20 -22.14
CA MET A 1 9.38 -16.85 -22.41
C MET A 1 7.86 -16.79 -22.24
N GLN A 2 7.14 -17.89 -21.97
CA GLN A 2 5.68 -17.90 -21.81
C GLN A 2 5.19 -17.23 -20.50
N ASP A 3 6.02 -17.22 -19.45
CA ASP A 3 5.63 -16.89 -18.06
C ASP A 3 5.41 -15.37 -17.78
N ILE A 4 6.23 -14.50 -18.39
CA ILE A 4 6.18 -13.05 -18.12
C ILE A 4 4.89 -12.41 -18.67
N LYS A 5 4.43 -12.84 -19.84
CA LYS A 5 3.18 -12.33 -20.44
C LYS A 5 1.96 -12.72 -19.62
N GLU A 6 1.94 -13.92 -19.05
CA GLU A 6 0.84 -14.44 -18.24
C GLU A 6 0.77 -13.74 -16.87
N GLN A 7 1.92 -13.52 -16.23
CA GLN A 7 2.02 -12.72 -15.00
C GLN A 7 1.55 -11.26 -15.23
N VAL A 8 1.95 -10.65 -16.34
CA VAL A 8 1.52 -9.29 -16.74
C VAL A 8 0.03 -9.22 -17.06
N TYR A 9 -0.56 -10.29 -17.63
CA TYR A 9 -1.99 -10.34 -17.89
C TYR A 9 -2.80 -10.55 -16.60
N GLY A 10 -2.32 -11.42 -15.70
CA GLY A 10 -2.91 -11.67 -14.40
C GLY A 10 -3.02 -10.41 -13.56
N ILE A 11 -1.96 -9.59 -13.50
CA ILE A 11 -1.98 -8.36 -12.70
C ILE A 11 -2.95 -7.31 -13.27
N LYS A 12 -3.11 -7.21 -14.59
CA LYS A 12 -4.11 -6.31 -15.22
C LYS A 12 -5.53 -6.73 -14.84
N ARG A 13 -5.82 -8.03 -14.87
CA ARG A 13 -7.12 -8.56 -14.44
C ARG A 13 -7.38 -8.26 -12.96
N GLN A 14 -6.40 -8.51 -12.09
CA GLN A 14 -6.50 -8.20 -10.66
C GLN A 14 -6.77 -6.71 -10.40
N LEU A 15 -6.11 -5.83 -11.15
CA LEU A 15 -6.29 -4.39 -11.04
C LEU A 15 -7.70 -3.95 -11.46
N ASN A 16 -8.23 -4.47 -12.57
CA ASN A 16 -9.61 -4.19 -12.98
C ASN A 16 -10.61 -4.67 -11.93
N THR A 17 -10.47 -5.91 -11.46
CA THR A 17 -11.30 -6.46 -10.37
C THR A 17 -11.21 -5.61 -9.10
N ALA A 18 -10.02 -5.11 -8.76
CA ALA A 18 -9.83 -4.25 -7.59
C ALA A 18 -10.55 -2.90 -7.74
N LYS A 19 -10.51 -2.27 -8.92
CA LYS A 19 -11.25 -1.03 -9.23
C LYS A 19 -12.76 -1.24 -9.13
N GLU A 20 -13.28 -2.30 -9.75
CA GLU A 20 -14.71 -2.64 -9.71
C GLU A 20 -15.18 -2.99 -8.28
N SER A 21 -14.37 -3.73 -7.54
CA SER A 21 -14.65 -4.09 -6.16
C SER A 21 -14.72 -2.84 -5.27
N LEU A 22 -13.81 -1.87 -5.49
CA LEU A 22 -13.83 -0.60 -4.78
C LEU A 22 -15.11 0.19 -5.05
N GLN A 23 -15.55 0.31 -6.31
CA GLN A 23 -16.76 1.07 -6.68
C GLN A 23 -18.05 0.50 -6.07
N ARG A 24 -18.08 -0.83 -5.89
CA ARG A 24 -19.22 -1.54 -5.29
C ARG A 24 -19.15 -1.63 -3.76
N HIS A 25 -18.05 -1.19 -3.15
CA HIS A 25 -17.81 -1.40 -1.73
C HIS A 25 -18.65 -0.45 -0.86
N LYS A 26 -19.63 -0.98 -0.12
CA LYS A 26 -20.57 -0.19 0.72
C LYS A 26 -19.89 0.54 1.88
N GLY A 27 -18.83 -0.05 2.46
CA GLY A 27 -18.09 0.55 3.59
C GLY A 27 -17.07 1.63 3.19
N VAL A 28 -17.09 2.12 1.95
CA VAL A 28 -16.26 3.24 1.49
C VAL A 28 -17.18 4.28 0.89
N SER A 29 -17.09 5.53 1.35
CA SER A 29 -17.92 6.63 0.84
C SER A 29 -17.73 6.81 -0.67
N LYS A 30 -18.76 7.29 -1.37
CA LYS A 30 -18.66 7.59 -2.81
C LYS A 30 -17.56 8.60 -3.11
N ARG A 31 -17.33 9.55 -2.20
CA ARG A 31 -16.22 10.52 -2.29
C ARG A 31 -14.87 9.82 -2.23
N ASN A 32 -14.64 8.95 -1.25
CA ASN A 32 -13.38 8.20 -1.13
C ASN A 32 -13.17 7.22 -2.29
N GLN A 33 -14.22 6.53 -2.76
CA GLN A 33 -14.14 5.70 -3.97
C GLN A 33 -13.61 6.51 -5.16
N LYS A 34 -14.19 7.69 -5.41
CA LYS A 34 -13.76 8.58 -6.49
C LYS A 34 -12.33 9.05 -6.30
N LEU A 35 -11.97 9.53 -5.11
CA LEU A 35 -10.63 10.02 -4.80
C LEU A 35 -9.55 8.95 -4.99
N ILE A 36 -9.81 7.71 -4.57
CA ILE A 36 -8.88 6.59 -4.77
C ILE A 36 -8.71 6.28 -6.25
N LEU A 37 -9.80 6.26 -7.02
CA LEU A 37 -9.74 6.02 -8.47
C LEU A 37 -9.01 7.13 -9.22
N ASP A 38 -9.22 8.39 -8.85
CA ASP A 38 -8.49 9.52 -9.42
C ASP A 38 -6.99 9.44 -9.10
N PHE A 39 -6.62 9.06 -7.87
CA PHE A 39 -5.22 8.83 -7.48
C PHE A 39 -4.58 7.69 -8.27
N VAL A 40 -5.32 6.60 -8.46
CA VAL A 40 -4.88 5.45 -9.26
C VAL A 40 -4.66 5.87 -10.72
N ARG A 41 -5.61 6.60 -11.32
CA ARG A 41 -5.47 7.11 -12.69
C ARG A 41 -4.23 8.01 -12.82
N PHE A 42 -3.96 8.84 -11.82
CA PHE A 42 -2.73 9.63 -11.78
C PHE A 42 -1.47 8.75 -11.72
N GLY A 43 -1.48 7.71 -10.89
CA GLY A 43 -0.37 6.73 -10.82
C GLY A 43 -0.12 6.03 -12.15
N GLU A 44 -1.18 5.61 -12.83
CA GLU A 44 -1.13 5.01 -14.18
C GLU A 44 -0.55 5.99 -15.20
N ALA A 45 -1.01 7.24 -15.21
CA ALA A 45 -0.48 8.30 -16.08
C ALA A 45 1.00 8.61 -15.83
N LYS A 46 1.47 8.44 -14.58
CA LYS A 46 2.88 8.58 -14.20
C LYS A 46 3.73 7.34 -14.54
N GLY A 47 3.12 6.28 -15.08
CA GLY A 47 3.82 5.04 -15.43
C GLY A 47 4.17 4.15 -14.23
N LEU A 48 3.42 4.23 -13.13
CA LEU A 48 3.61 3.31 -12.00
C LEU A 48 3.28 1.87 -12.42
N SER A 49 4.01 0.90 -11.85
CA SER A 49 3.76 -0.52 -12.14
C SER A 49 2.35 -0.95 -11.72
N PRO A 50 1.73 -1.92 -12.43
CA PRO A 50 0.41 -2.44 -12.05
C PRO A 50 0.34 -2.94 -10.60
N HIS A 51 1.42 -3.55 -10.10
CA HIS A 51 1.52 -3.98 -8.70
C HIS A 51 1.48 -2.82 -7.72
N ARG A 52 2.15 -1.70 -8.03
CA ARG A 52 2.11 -0.50 -7.18
C ARG A 52 0.72 0.12 -7.16
N VAL A 53 0.05 0.18 -8.31
CA VAL A 53 -1.32 0.67 -8.41
C VAL A 53 -2.30 -0.23 -7.63
N LEU A 54 -2.18 -1.56 -7.77
CA LEU A 54 -2.98 -2.51 -7.00
C LEU A 54 -2.75 -2.34 -5.49
N THR A 55 -1.51 -2.11 -5.08
CA THR A 55 -1.14 -1.81 -3.69
C THR A 55 -1.90 -0.57 -3.20
N TYR A 56 -1.91 0.51 -3.99
CA TYR A 56 -2.66 1.72 -3.62
C TYR A 56 -4.14 1.45 -3.42
N ILE A 57 -4.80 0.73 -4.35
CA ILE A 57 -6.22 0.38 -4.20
C ILE A 57 -6.45 -0.41 -2.92
N LYS A 58 -5.65 -1.46 -2.68
CA LYS A 58 -5.82 -2.37 -1.54
C LYS A 58 -5.70 -1.64 -0.21
N TYR A 59 -4.62 -0.87 -0.03
CA TYR A 59 -4.33 -0.20 1.24
C TYR A 59 -5.25 1.00 1.46
N MET A 60 -5.52 1.81 0.44
CA MET A 60 -6.44 2.96 0.56
C MET A 60 -7.88 2.50 0.82
N ARG A 61 -8.34 1.41 0.20
CA ARG A 61 -9.67 0.85 0.47
C ARG A 61 -9.80 0.44 1.92
N THR A 62 -8.81 -0.29 2.47
CA THR A 62 -8.84 -0.70 3.88
C THR A 62 -8.78 0.52 4.80
N PHE A 63 -7.90 1.48 4.49
CA PHE A 63 -7.76 2.71 5.25
C PHE A 63 -9.05 3.54 5.29
N ALA A 64 -9.77 3.64 4.16
CA ALA A 64 -11.06 4.33 4.09
C ALA A 64 -12.09 3.78 5.09
N LYS A 65 -12.08 2.47 5.34
CA LYS A 65 -12.98 1.85 6.33
C LYS A 65 -12.56 2.16 7.77
N ILE A 66 -11.26 2.35 8.00
CA ILE A 66 -10.71 2.60 9.33
C ILE A 66 -10.98 4.04 9.74
N VAL A 67 -10.64 4.99 8.87
CA VAL A 67 -10.75 6.43 9.18
C VAL A 67 -12.21 6.91 9.20
N ASN A 68 -13.10 6.23 8.45
CA ASN A 68 -14.55 6.48 8.40
C ASN A 68 -14.95 7.96 8.16
N VAL A 69 -14.07 8.73 7.52
CA VAL A 69 -14.30 10.09 7.05
C VAL A 69 -13.82 10.23 5.60
N ASP A 70 -14.33 11.24 4.89
CA ASP A 70 -13.82 11.56 3.57
C ASP A 70 -12.36 12.04 3.67
N PHE A 71 -11.46 11.52 2.84
CA PHE A 71 -10.02 11.76 2.95
C PHE A 71 -9.63 13.23 2.80
N ASP A 72 -10.36 13.98 1.98
CA ASP A 72 -10.18 15.41 1.79
C ASP A 72 -10.70 16.26 2.95
N LYS A 73 -11.37 15.65 3.92
CA LYS A 73 -11.87 16.28 5.14
C LYS A 73 -11.23 15.72 6.41
N ALA A 74 -10.38 14.70 6.30
CA ALA A 74 -9.77 14.04 7.45
C ALA A 74 -8.88 15.02 8.23
N THR A 75 -9.17 15.16 9.52
CA THR A 75 -8.39 15.99 10.43
C THR A 75 -7.16 15.23 10.95
N ARG A 76 -6.28 15.92 11.69
CA ARG A 76 -5.15 15.28 12.35
C ARG A 76 -5.60 14.22 13.36
N ASP A 77 -6.62 14.51 14.15
CA ASP A 77 -7.18 13.60 15.16
C ASP A 77 -7.77 12.33 14.52
N ASP A 78 -8.47 12.46 13.38
CA ASP A 78 -8.98 11.30 12.63
C ASP A 78 -7.85 10.38 12.16
N MET A 79 -6.77 10.98 11.66
CA MET A 79 -5.60 10.23 11.19
C MET A 79 -4.87 9.57 12.36
N GLU A 80 -4.68 10.24 13.49
CA GLU A 80 -4.06 9.68 14.69
C GLU A 80 -4.86 8.48 15.22
N LYS A 81 -6.21 8.59 15.30
CA LYS A 81 -7.08 7.46 15.67
C LYS A 81 -6.96 6.28 14.69
N ALA A 82 -6.93 6.55 13.39
CA ALA A 82 -6.78 5.51 12.39
C ALA A 82 -5.42 4.79 12.51
N PHE A 83 -4.34 5.52 12.75
CA PHE A 83 -3.01 4.95 12.94
C PHE A 83 -2.86 4.22 14.27
N ALA A 84 -3.48 4.70 15.35
CA ALA A 84 -3.56 3.97 16.61
C ALA A 84 -4.22 2.60 16.40
N TYR A 85 -5.32 2.55 15.64
CA TYR A 85 -5.98 1.30 15.28
C TYR A 85 -5.10 0.39 14.39
N ILE A 86 -4.39 0.93 13.40
CA ILE A 86 -3.48 0.15 12.54
C ILE A 86 -2.36 -0.48 13.39
N ASN A 87 -1.76 0.29 14.29
CA ASN A 87 -0.67 -0.16 15.15
C ASN A 87 -1.15 -1.20 16.18
N SER A 88 -2.40 -1.10 16.65
CA SER A 88 -2.96 -2.07 17.59
C SER A 88 -3.33 -3.41 16.97
N LYS A 89 -3.31 -3.56 15.63
CA LYS A 89 -3.66 -4.81 14.94
C LYS A 89 -2.56 -5.86 14.88
N GLY A 90 -1.36 -5.56 15.39
CA GLY A 90 -0.23 -6.48 15.33
C GLY A 90 0.23 -6.77 13.90
N TYR A 91 0.07 -5.80 12.99
CA TYR A 91 0.60 -5.93 11.63
C TYR A 91 2.12 -6.00 11.64
N ALA A 92 2.69 -6.78 10.73
CA ALA A 92 4.13 -6.77 10.49
C ALA A 92 4.59 -5.34 10.18
N ASP A 93 5.78 -4.97 10.65
CA ASP A 93 6.29 -3.61 10.49
C ASP A 93 6.29 -3.15 9.01
N TRP A 94 6.61 -4.05 8.08
CA TRP A 94 6.56 -3.77 6.64
C TRP A 94 5.15 -3.36 6.16
N THR A 95 4.10 -3.95 6.74
CA THR A 95 2.71 -3.62 6.41
C THR A 95 2.35 -2.23 6.92
N VAL A 96 2.75 -1.89 8.14
CA VAL A 96 2.58 -0.53 8.71
C VAL A 96 3.34 0.49 7.86
N GLN A 97 4.56 0.18 7.44
CA GLN A 97 5.32 1.04 6.54
C GLN A 97 4.63 1.23 5.19
N THR A 98 4.01 0.17 4.65
CA THR A 98 3.24 0.30 3.41
C THR A 98 2.07 1.26 3.58
N TYR A 99 1.35 1.21 4.72
CA TYR A 99 0.33 2.22 5.02
C TYR A 99 0.94 3.62 5.03
N ASN A 100 2.06 3.83 5.73
CA ASN A 100 2.75 5.13 5.80
C ASN A 100 3.08 5.66 4.40
N ASP A 101 3.69 4.84 3.55
CA ASP A 101 4.12 5.24 2.21
C ASP A 101 2.94 5.55 1.29
N VAL A 102 1.89 4.73 1.34
CA VAL A 102 0.68 4.92 0.52
C VAL A 102 -0.07 6.17 0.93
N ILE A 103 -0.25 6.40 2.24
CA ILE A 103 -0.94 7.56 2.78
C ILE A 103 -0.17 8.84 2.44
N LYS A 104 1.15 8.87 2.66
CA LYS A 104 1.98 10.03 2.26
C LYS A 104 1.92 10.31 0.77
N ALA A 105 1.98 9.27 -0.06
CA ALA A 105 1.90 9.42 -1.51
C ALA A 105 0.54 9.98 -1.96
N TYR A 106 -0.55 9.52 -1.36
CA TYR A 106 -1.89 10.00 -1.66
C TYR A 106 -2.08 11.45 -1.24
N TRP A 107 -1.72 11.85 -0.02
CA TRP A 107 -1.88 13.24 0.43
C TRP A 107 -0.97 14.20 -0.35
N ARG A 108 0.23 13.75 -0.75
CA ARG A 108 1.08 14.53 -1.66
C ARG A 108 0.39 14.78 -3.00
N TRP A 109 -0.26 13.76 -3.57
CA TRP A 109 -1.05 13.91 -4.80
C TRP A 109 -2.27 14.82 -4.61
N LEU A 110 -3.03 14.62 -3.53
CA LEU A 110 -4.27 15.35 -3.25
C LEU A 110 -4.04 16.86 -3.17
N TYR A 111 -2.94 17.27 -2.53
CA TYR A 111 -2.55 18.68 -2.38
C TYR A 111 -1.61 19.18 -3.48
N LYS A 112 -1.39 18.39 -4.56
CA LYS A 112 -0.50 18.73 -5.69
C LYS A 112 0.92 19.13 -5.28
N LEU A 113 1.44 18.47 -4.26
CA LEU A 113 2.73 18.77 -3.65
C LEU A 113 3.87 18.08 -4.42
N GLY A 114 4.95 18.82 -4.66
CA GLY A 114 6.22 18.32 -5.17
C GLY A 114 6.96 17.45 -4.13
N LYS A 115 8.13 16.91 -4.48
CA LYS A 115 8.89 16.00 -3.61
C LYS A 115 9.43 16.69 -2.35
N LYS A 116 9.78 17.98 -2.45
CA LYS A 116 10.38 18.77 -1.36
C LYS A 116 9.33 19.48 -0.49
N ASP A 117 8.09 19.54 -0.95
CA ASP A 117 7.05 20.27 -0.23
C ASP A 117 6.64 19.52 1.04
N ALA A 118 6.39 20.30 2.08
CA ALA A 118 5.91 19.80 3.36
C ALA A 118 4.53 19.17 3.19
N LEU A 119 4.33 18.02 3.85
CA LEU A 119 3.03 17.38 3.90
C LEU A 119 2.07 18.18 4.79
N PRO A 120 0.74 18.06 4.58
CA PRO A 120 -0.23 18.75 5.41
C PRO A 120 -0.20 18.23 6.87
N PRO A 121 -0.64 19.05 7.85
CA PRO A 121 -0.57 18.72 9.28
C PRO A 121 -1.24 17.40 9.68
N CYS A 122 -2.22 16.94 8.90
CA CYS A 122 -2.91 15.68 9.16
C CYS A 122 -2.03 14.44 8.96
N VAL A 123 -0.93 14.54 8.20
CA VAL A 123 -0.07 13.39 7.85
C VAL A 123 1.45 13.66 7.95
N ASN A 124 1.86 14.89 8.27
CA ASN A 124 3.28 15.25 8.33
C ASN A 124 4.05 14.58 9.48
N TRP A 125 3.35 14.22 10.56
CA TRP A 125 3.89 13.56 11.75
C TRP A 125 4.11 12.05 11.55
N ILE A 126 3.57 11.47 10.47
CA ILE A 126 3.76 10.05 10.18
C ILE A 126 5.23 9.86 9.81
N GLU A 127 5.96 9.03 10.55
CA GLU A 127 7.35 8.71 10.26
C GLU A 127 7.48 7.40 9.47
N GLY A 128 8.52 7.30 8.63
CA GLY A 128 8.84 6.06 7.94
C GLY A 128 9.86 5.26 8.73
N LYS A 129 9.61 3.98 8.97
CA LYS A 129 10.63 3.04 9.44
C LYS A 129 11.51 2.61 8.26
N LYS A 130 12.82 2.61 8.46
CA LYS A 130 13.78 2.00 7.52
C LYS A 130 13.96 0.54 7.90
N PHE A 131 13.72 -0.38 6.97
CA PHE A 131 14.05 -1.78 7.16
C PHE A 131 15.44 -2.07 6.59
N PRO A 132 16.27 -2.88 7.27
CA PRO A 132 17.47 -3.40 6.67
C PRO A 132 17.09 -4.29 5.47
N THR A 133 17.67 -4.01 4.31
CA THR A 133 17.33 -4.68 3.04
C THR A 133 18.09 -6.00 2.80
N LYS A 134 18.93 -6.44 3.73
CA LYS A 134 19.80 -7.60 3.50
C LYS A 134 19.15 -8.87 4.04
N LEU A 135 18.67 -9.71 3.11
CA LEU A 135 18.96 -11.13 3.21
C LEU A 135 20.47 -11.24 3.03
N THR A 136 21.20 -11.80 3.99
CA THR A 136 22.61 -12.11 3.77
C THR A 136 22.72 -13.47 3.10
N SER A 137 23.87 -13.76 2.49
CA SER A 137 24.13 -15.09 1.92
C SER A 137 24.05 -16.19 2.99
N GLU A 138 24.23 -15.84 4.27
CA GLU A 138 24.08 -16.76 5.40
C GLU A 138 22.60 -17.10 5.72
N ASP A 139 21.64 -16.27 5.30
CA ASP A 139 20.20 -16.53 5.48
C ASP A 139 19.63 -17.50 4.41
N LEU A 140 20.40 -17.81 3.38
CA LEU A 140 20.04 -18.76 2.32
C LEU A 140 20.50 -20.17 2.72
N LEU A 141 19.56 -21.13 2.81
CA LEU A 141 19.91 -22.54 2.96
C LEU A 141 20.78 -22.98 1.76
N THR A 142 22.06 -23.23 2.00
CA THR A 142 22.96 -23.83 1.00
C THR A 142 22.53 -25.26 0.72
N GLU A 143 22.80 -25.77 -0.49
CA GLU A 143 22.48 -27.15 -0.88
C GLU A 143 23.02 -28.20 0.11
N GLU A 144 24.10 -27.88 0.83
CA GLU A 144 24.67 -28.71 1.89
C GLU A 144 23.75 -28.85 3.13
N LEU A 145 23.08 -27.78 3.55
CA LEU A 145 22.12 -27.82 4.67
C LEU A 145 20.89 -28.67 4.33
N ILE A 146 20.46 -28.60 3.08
CA ILE A 146 19.36 -29.42 2.56
C ILE A 146 19.76 -30.90 2.59
N LYS A 147 20.93 -31.27 2.04
CA LYS A 147 21.46 -32.65 2.07
C LYS A 147 21.66 -33.20 3.48
N LYS A 148 22.10 -32.37 4.42
CA LYS A 148 22.29 -32.78 5.82
C LYS A 148 20.95 -33.09 6.51
N SER A 149 19.88 -32.37 6.16
CA SER A 149 18.53 -32.67 6.69
C SER A 149 17.96 -33.99 6.18
N TYR A 150 18.30 -34.40 4.95
CA TYR A 150 17.91 -35.68 4.36
C TYR A 150 18.73 -36.88 4.88
N MET A 151 19.84 -36.66 5.58
CA MET A 151 20.68 -37.71 6.19
C MET A 151 20.17 -38.17 7.57
N TYR A 152 19.18 -37.50 8.16
CA TYR A 152 18.62 -37.82 9.48
C TYR A 152 17.17 -38.33 9.43
N TYR A 153 16.69 -38.74 8.26
CA TYR A 153 15.45 -39.51 8.05
C TYR A 153 15.79 -40.84 7.38
#